data_AF-A0A959VM95-F1
#
_entry.id   AF-A0A959VM95-F1
#
_cell.length_a   1.000
_cell.length_b   1.000
_cell.length_c   1.000
_cell.angle_alpha   90.00
_cell.angle_beta   90.00
_cell.angle_gamma   90.00
#
_symmetry.space_group_name_H-M   'P 1'
#
loop_
_entity.id
_entity.type
_entity.pdbx_description
1 polymer ?
#
loop_
_entity_poly.entity_id
_entity_poly.type
_entity_poly.pdbx_seq_one_letter_code
_entity_poly.pdbx_strand_id
1 'polypeptide(L)'
;MIRWANRIRNKPYVYGGGHASFNSSGYDCSGAVSYALRGGRFVSSPLASTGYMSWKKRGKGKWITVYSNPGHAYMVVAGLRFDTSMTPGDGPGWSTSMRSTPGSFTARHPGRY
;
A
#
# COMPACT_ATOMS: atom_id res chain seq x y z
N MET A 1 8.57 -5.99 -5.47
CA MET A 1 7.49 -5.08 -5.08
C MET A 1 6.96 -4.23 -6.24
N ILE A 2 7.75 -3.32 -6.85
CA ILE A 2 7.26 -2.44 -7.93
C ILE A 2 6.62 -3.22 -9.09
N ARG A 3 7.29 -4.28 -9.57
CA ARG A 3 6.74 -5.17 -10.61
C ARG A 3 5.39 -5.77 -10.23
N TRP A 4 5.14 -6.03 -8.95
CA TRP A 4 3.87 -6.58 -8.48
C TRP A 4 2.79 -5.50 -8.40
N ALA A 5 3.10 -4.33 -7.84
CA ALA A 5 2.18 -3.19 -7.87
C ALA A 5 1.73 -2.86 -9.31
N ASN A 6 2.65 -2.92 -10.27
CA ASN A 6 2.36 -2.72 -11.70
C ASN A 6 1.39 -3.75 -12.29
N ARG A 7 1.20 -4.93 -11.69
CA ARG A 7 0.21 -5.92 -12.18
C ARG A 7 -1.23 -5.51 -11.87
N ILE A 8 -1.42 -4.70 -10.83
CA ILE A 8 -2.76 -4.33 -10.33
C ILE A 8 -3.05 -2.83 -10.50
N ARG A 9 -2.12 -2.05 -11.06
CA ARG A 9 -2.22 -0.58 -11.19
C ARG A 9 -3.37 -0.03 -12.05
N ASN A 10 -4.10 -0.91 -12.73
CA ASN A 10 -5.26 -0.57 -13.57
C ASN A 10 -6.46 -1.45 -13.22
N LYS A 11 -6.40 -2.18 -12.09
CA LYS A 11 -7.54 -2.95 -11.58
C LYS A 11 -8.50 -1.99 -10.85
N PRO A 12 -9.80 -2.29 -10.81
CA PRO A 12 -10.75 -1.46 -10.08
C PRO A 12 -10.52 -1.53 -8.57
N TYR A 13 -10.93 -0.49 -7.87
CA TYR A 13 -11.12 -0.50 -6.43
C TYR A 13 -12.34 -1.36 -6.09
N VAL A 14 -12.16 -2.29 -5.15
CA VAL A 14 -13.22 -3.13 -4.62
C VAL A 14 -13.02 -3.19 -3.12
N TYR A 15 -14.00 -2.75 -2.34
CA TYR A 15 -13.95 -2.81 -0.88
C TYR A 15 -13.74 -4.26 -0.39
N GLY A 16 -12.73 -4.49 0.45
CA GLY A 16 -12.31 -5.84 0.87
C GLY A 16 -11.52 -6.62 -0.18
N GLY A 17 -11.30 -6.05 -1.36
CA GLY A 17 -10.60 -6.69 -2.47
C GLY A 17 -9.13 -6.97 -2.11
N GLY A 18 -8.69 -8.22 -2.31
CA GLY A 18 -7.32 -8.64 -2.02
C GLY A 18 -7.07 -9.09 -0.57
N HIS A 19 -8.08 -9.12 0.30
CA HIS A 19 -7.95 -9.57 1.69
C HIS A 19 -8.06 -11.08 1.88
N ALA A 20 -8.99 -11.74 1.18
CA ALA A 20 -9.15 -13.20 1.24
C ALA A 20 -8.03 -13.94 0.48
N SER A 21 -7.51 -13.33 -0.60
CA SER A 21 -6.44 -13.86 -1.42
C SER A 21 -5.71 -12.72 -2.10
N PHE A 22 -4.41 -12.91 -2.38
CA PHE A 22 -3.67 -11.99 -3.22
C PHE A 22 -4.19 -11.96 -4.67
N ASN A 23 -4.89 -12.99 -5.14
CA ASN A 23 -5.53 -12.94 -6.46
C ASN A 23 -6.97 -12.46 -6.31
N SER A 24 -7.26 -11.26 -6.80
CA SER A 24 -8.58 -10.62 -6.74
C SER A 24 -8.90 -9.87 -8.04
N SER A 25 -10.19 -9.74 -8.34
CA SER A 25 -10.70 -8.97 -9.49
C SER A 25 -10.49 -7.46 -9.33
N GLY A 26 -10.44 -6.98 -8.09
CA GLY A 26 -10.11 -5.60 -7.69
C GLY A 26 -9.50 -5.55 -6.29
N TYR A 27 -8.97 -4.39 -5.89
CA TYR A 27 -8.22 -4.25 -4.65
C TYR A 27 -8.63 -2.98 -3.91
N ASP A 28 -8.82 -3.10 -2.59
CA ASP A 28 -8.92 -1.91 -1.75
C ASP A 28 -7.53 -1.35 -1.40
N CYS A 29 -7.49 -0.32 -0.56
CA CYS A 29 -6.27 0.37 -0.19
C CYS A 29 -5.23 -0.57 0.44
N SER A 30 -5.63 -1.33 1.48
CA SER A 30 -4.74 -2.23 2.21
C SER A 30 -4.45 -3.53 1.47
N GLY A 31 -5.40 -4.03 0.67
CA GLY A 31 -5.23 -5.16 -0.24
C GLY A 31 -4.23 -4.84 -1.35
N ALA A 32 -4.26 -3.63 -1.91
CA ALA A 32 -3.30 -3.18 -2.92
C ALA A 32 -1.87 -3.08 -2.33
N VAL A 33 -1.72 -2.49 -1.14
CA VAL A 33 -0.45 -2.44 -0.41
C VAL A 33 0.05 -3.86 -0.10
N SER A 34 -0.84 -4.74 0.35
CA SER A 34 -0.55 -6.16 0.61
C SER A 34 0.00 -6.87 -0.62
N TYR A 35 -0.64 -6.71 -1.77
CA TYR A 35 -0.23 -7.31 -3.02
C TYR A 35 1.19 -6.88 -3.44
N ALA A 36 1.46 -5.58 -3.37
CA ALA A 36 2.77 -5.05 -3.70
C ALA A 36 3.86 -5.58 -2.76
N LEU A 37 3.61 -5.52 -1.45
CA LEU A 37 4.55 -5.97 -0.40
C LEU A 37 4.81 -7.47 -0.44
N ARG A 38 3.82 -8.29 -0.82
CA ARG A 38 3.99 -9.73 -1.09
C ARG A 38 5.05 -9.97 -2.16
N GLY A 39 5.02 -9.16 -3.22
CA GLY A 39 6.05 -9.17 -4.26
C GLY A 39 7.45 -8.73 -3.82
N GLY A 40 7.58 -8.16 -2.62
CA GLY A 40 8.87 -7.89 -1.97
C GLY A 40 9.18 -8.84 -0.81
N ARG A 41 8.35 -9.88 -0.59
CA ARG A 41 8.43 -10.81 0.54
C ARG A 41 8.35 -10.11 1.92
N PHE A 42 7.72 -8.94 1.99
CA PHE A 42 7.61 -8.19 3.23
C PHE A 42 6.38 -8.56 4.07
N VAL A 43 5.40 -9.23 3.45
CA VAL A 43 4.23 -9.84 4.09
C VAL A 43 3.99 -11.23 3.52
N SER A 44 3.52 -12.16 4.36
CA SER A 44 3.13 -13.53 3.97
C SER A 44 1.64 -13.63 3.65
N SER A 45 0.80 -12.84 4.34
CA SER A 45 -0.65 -12.74 4.15
C SER A 45 -1.09 -11.29 3.94
N PRO A 46 -2.27 -11.04 3.35
CA PRO A 46 -2.86 -9.71 3.32
C PRO A 46 -3.11 -9.18 4.73
N LEU A 47 -3.02 -7.86 4.89
CA LEU A 47 -3.30 -7.17 6.13
C LEU A 47 -4.33 -6.07 5.87
N ALA A 48 -5.19 -5.83 6.86
CA ALA A 48 -5.99 -4.61 6.89
C ALA A 48 -5.16 -3.38 7.23
N SER A 49 -5.72 -2.20 6.93
CA SER A 49 -5.11 -0.90 7.23
C SER A 49 -4.62 -0.80 8.68
N THR A 50 -5.45 -1.20 9.65
CA THR A 50 -5.08 -1.23 11.08
C THR A 50 -3.85 -2.11 11.36
N GLY A 51 -3.72 -3.25 10.69
CA GLY A 51 -2.55 -4.13 10.80
C GLY A 51 -1.25 -3.48 10.34
N TYR A 52 -1.31 -2.57 9.37
CA TYR A 52 -0.15 -1.82 8.93
C TYR A 52 0.32 -0.76 9.92
N MET A 53 -0.47 -0.38 10.91
CA MET A 53 -0.04 0.58 11.94
C MET A 53 1.04 -0.01 12.86
N SER A 54 1.04 -1.32 13.08
CA SER A 54 2.02 -2.05 13.90
C SER A 54 3.00 -2.89 13.07
N TRP A 55 2.87 -2.90 11.75
CA TRP A 55 3.72 -3.68 10.85
C TRP A 55 5.19 -3.26 10.89
N LYS A 56 6.11 -4.22 11.02
CA LYS A 56 7.58 -4.01 10.98
C LYS A 56 8.06 -2.86 11.88
N LYS A 57 8.93 -1.95 11.40
CA LYS A 57 9.56 -0.91 12.23
C LYS A 57 8.81 0.43 12.13
N ARG A 58 8.81 1.20 13.23
CA ARG A 58 8.19 2.53 13.31
C ARG A 58 9.00 3.57 12.53
N GLY A 59 8.31 4.48 11.85
CA GLY A 59 8.88 5.65 11.18
C GLY A 59 8.97 5.50 9.67
N LYS A 60 9.52 6.54 9.02
CA LYS A 60 9.77 6.55 7.58
C LYS A 60 11.00 5.70 7.26
N GLY A 61 10.90 4.87 6.23
CA GLY A 61 12.02 4.12 5.69
C GLY A 61 12.80 4.91 4.64
N LYS A 62 13.99 4.41 4.28
CA LYS A 62 14.84 5.03 3.26
C LYS A 62 14.21 4.98 1.87
N TRP A 63 13.76 3.79 1.46
CA TRP A 63 13.17 3.59 0.14
C TRP A 63 11.71 3.20 0.17
N ILE A 64 11.24 2.58 1.26
CA ILE A 64 9.89 2.07 1.38
C ILE A 64 9.29 2.59 2.69
N THR A 65 8.16 3.26 2.60
CA THR A 65 7.34 3.63 3.76
C THR A 65 5.89 3.29 3.49
N VAL A 66 5.27 2.54 4.39
CA VAL A 66 3.82 2.32 4.42
C VAL A 66 3.21 3.33 5.39
N TYR A 67 2.17 4.02 4.96
CA TYR A 67 1.41 4.94 5.77
C TYR A 67 0.03 4.35 5.98
N SER A 68 -0.40 4.23 7.23
CA SER A 68 -1.70 3.63 7.55
C SER A 68 -2.40 4.24 8.75
N ASN A 69 -3.72 4.23 8.73
CA ASN A 69 -4.61 4.54 9.85
C ASN A 69 -5.84 3.60 9.78
N PRO A 70 -6.85 3.71 10.67
CA PRO A 70 -8.01 2.83 10.62
C PRO A 70 -8.82 2.88 9.32
N GLY A 71 -8.77 3.99 8.57
CA GLY A 71 -9.59 4.19 7.37
C GLY A 71 -8.86 3.98 6.04
N HIS A 72 -7.52 4.04 6.01
CA HIS A 72 -6.79 4.01 4.73
C HIS A 72 -5.34 3.53 4.89
N ALA A 73 -4.81 2.91 3.83
CA ALA A 73 -3.41 2.51 3.74
C ALA A 73 -2.84 2.81 2.35
N TYR A 74 -1.62 3.34 2.30
CA TYR A 74 -0.88 3.54 1.06
C TYR A 74 0.63 3.36 1.30
N MET A 75 1.43 3.32 0.25
CA MET A 75 2.89 3.23 0.39
C MET A 75 3.63 4.21 -0.51
N VAL A 76 4.81 4.64 -0.07
CA VAL A 76 5.76 5.38 -0.88
C VAL A 76 6.97 4.50 -1.13
N VAL A 77 7.35 4.38 -2.39
CA VAL A 77 8.46 3.56 -2.86
C VAL A 77 9.35 4.42 -3.75
N ALA A 78 10.59 4.63 -3.35
CA ALA A 78 11.56 5.46 -4.08
C ALA A 78 11.00 6.83 -4.52
N GLY A 79 10.21 7.46 -3.63
CA GLY A 79 9.58 8.76 -3.89
C GLY A 79 8.27 8.72 -4.67
N LEU A 80 7.81 7.55 -5.14
CA LEU A 80 6.52 7.40 -5.81
C LEU A 80 5.46 6.86 -4.84
N ARG A 81 4.28 7.49 -4.83
CA ARG A 81 3.14 7.05 -4.01
C ARG A 81 2.35 5.98 -4.78
N PHE A 82 2.16 4.82 -4.16
CA PHE A 82 1.21 3.80 -4.58
C PHE A 82 0.00 3.81 -3.65
N ASP A 83 -1.16 4.05 -4.21
CA ASP A 83 -2.41 4.31 -3.48
C ASP A 83 -3.59 3.83 -4.32
N THR A 84 -4.80 3.80 -3.74
CA THR A 84 -6.08 3.64 -4.44
C THR A 84 -6.90 4.93 -4.46
N SER A 85 -6.54 5.90 -3.62
CA SER A 85 -6.98 7.28 -3.66
C SER A 85 -6.00 8.12 -4.47
N MET A 86 -6.48 9.16 -5.15
CA MET A 86 -5.61 10.10 -5.89
C MET A 86 -4.79 9.43 -7.00
N THR A 87 -5.36 8.44 -7.67
CA THR A 87 -4.78 7.81 -8.86
C THR A 87 -5.56 8.25 -10.10
N PRO A 88 -4.99 8.13 -11.32
CA PRO A 88 -5.70 8.49 -12.55
C PRO A 88 -6.94 7.64 -12.88
N GLY A 89 -7.23 6.58 -12.12
CA GLY A 89 -8.36 5.68 -12.37
C GLY A 89 -9.04 5.26 -11.07
N ASP A 90 -10.01 4.35 -11.16
CA ASP A 90 -10.86 3.98 -10.02
C ASP A 90 -10.21 2.96 -9.08
N GLY A 91 -8.88 2.90 -8.97
CA GLY A 91 -8.19 1.79 -8.30
C GLY A 91 -6.71 2.03 -7.99
N PRO A 92 -5.94 0.97 -7.68
CA PRO A 92 -4.54 1.10 -7.30
C PRO A 92 -3.73 1.77 -8.40
N GLY A 93 -2.77 2.62 -8.07
CA GLY A 93 -2.00 3.35 -9.07
C GLY A 93 -0.82 4.12 -8.49
N TRP A 94 0.10 4.51 -9.36
CA TRP A 94 1.26 5.31 -9.00
C TRP A 94 1.00 6.79 -9.23
N SER A 95 1.47 7.62 -8.31
CA SER A 95 1.42 9.07 -8.40
C SER A 95 2.76 9.68 -7.97
N THR A 96 3.18 10.73 -8.69
CA THR A 96 4.28 11.62 -8.29
C THR A 96 3.83 12.67 -7.28
N SER A 97 2.51 12.85 -7.10
CA SER A 97 1.97 13.78 -6.12
C SER A 97 2.06 13.19 -4.71
N MET A 98 2.97 13.73 -3.91
CA MET A 98 3.09 13.45 -2.48
C MET A 98 2.33 14.50 -1.68
N ARG A 99 1.03 14.67 -1.91
CA ARG A 99 0.24 15.55 -1.03
C ARG A 99 0.23 14.97 0.39
N SER A 100 0.47 15.85 1.36
CA SER A 100 0.46 15.56 2.78
C SER A 100 -0.85 14.89 3.17
N THR A 101 -0.82 13.62 3.56
CA THR A 101 -1.87 13.12 4.45
C THR A 101 -1.65 13.74 5.83
N PRO A 102 -2.71 14.25 6.50
CA PRO A 102 -2.61 14.91 7.80
C PRO A 102 -1.95 13.96 8.82
N GLY A 103 -1.42 14.50 9.91
CA GLY A 103 -0.66 13.80 10.96
C GLY A 103 -1.33 12.60 11.66
N SER A 104 -2.42 12.04 11.12
CA SER A 104 -3.14 10.86 11.59
C SER A 104 -2.61 9.53 11.03
N PHE A 105 -1.68 9.53 10.07
CA PHE A 105 -1.12 8.29 9.51
C PHE A 105 0.11 7.82 10.27
N THR A 106 0.11 6.54 10.65
CA THR A 106 1.27 5.86 11.19
C THR A 106 2.19 5.43 10.05
N ALA A 107 3.43 5.92 10.08
CA ALA A 107 4.48 5.52 9.14
C ALA A 107 5.21 4.26 9.66
N ARG A 108 5.34 3.25 8.80
CA ARG A 108 6.08 2.01 9.05
C ARG A 108 6.96 1.64 7.87
N HIS A 109 8.03 0.88 8.12
CA HIS A 109 8.95 0.46 7.06
C HIS A 109 9.56 -0.93 7.31
N PRO A 110 10.02 -1.63 6.24
CA PRO A 110 10.56 -2.99 6.37
C PRO A 110 12.00 -3.06 6.91
N GLY A 111 12.71 -1.94 6.99
CA GLY A 111 14.11 -1.89 7.44
C GLY A 111 14.98 -0.96 6.60
N ARG A 112 16.29 -1.23 6.55
CA ARG A 112 17.30 -0.48 5.76
C ARG A 112 17.40 -1.03 4.33
N TYR A 113 16.25 -1.16 3.66
CA TYR A 113 16.16 -1.49 2.23
C TYR A 113 15.94 -0.24 1.43
#